data_AF-A0A962Z4I1-F1
#
_entry.id   AF-A0A962Z4I1-F1
#
_cell.length_a   1.000
_cell.length_b   1.000
_cell.length_c   1.000
_cell.angle_alpha   90.00
_cell.angle_beta   90.00
_cell.angle_gamma   90.00
#
_symmetry.space_group_name_H-M   'P 1'
#
loop_
_entity.id
_entity.type
_entity.pdbx_description
1 polymer ?
#
loop_
_entity_poly.entity_id
_entity_poly.type
_entity_poly.pdbx_seq_one_letter_code
_entity_poly.pdbx_strand_id
1 'polypeptide(L)'
;MNQTFHPMQYLDKALNSLRDLGLVPETAQEAPIIALIEKISALDEDRVVAIARTLNQASLFNEVVREQVKEMKIGERYEEITNEFNSIRDDAKEMVDQLTDGKIDTWERIQNVWIKVSRGDIASRFNKIKDIYLEVARDSNDQIQREHLILEAYRDFRGALKHSEVLALEVFKLAQGKLEEAKHLLQSAMGTVEKAADAEPAERARLEMARDEQLRLLQQEEKRYQIAKDLADNLTVSYNTSEVVMARLMQTTNAKERVYAQAVSFFGTNETVLTALSAS
;
A
#
# COMPACT_ATOMS: atom_id res chain seq x y z
N MET A 1 0.87 33.81 -9.16
CA MET A 1 0.46 33.09 -7.94
C MET A 1 0.99 31.67 -8.05
N ASN A 2 2.19 31.42 -7.49
CA ASN A 2 2.69 30.05 -7.36
C ASN A 2 1.85 29.39 -6.26
N GLN A 3 0.97 28.47 -6.63
CA GLN A 3 0.44 27.51 -5.68
C GLN A 3 1.63 26.68 -5.22
N THR A 4 2.17 27.01 -4.04
CA THR A 4 3.02 26.12 -3.28
C THR A 4 2.19 24.87 -2.97
N PHE A 5 2.21 23.91 -3.88
CA PHE A 5 2.02 22.52 -3.50
C PHE A 5 3.01 22.31 -2.35
N HIS A 6 2.52 21.99 -1.16
CA HIS A 6 3.34 21.57 -0.03
C HIS A 6 3.28 20.04 0.02
N PRO A 7 4.07 19.32 -0.78
CA PRO A 7 4.03 17.86 -0.89
C PRO A 7 4.43 17.11 0.39
N MET A 8 5.08 17.79 1.34
CA MET A 8 5.17 17.30 2.72
C MET A 8 3.79 17.04 3.33
N GLN A 9 2.75 17.78 2.93
CA GLN A 9 1.37 17.53 3.37
C GLN A 9 0.86 16.15 2.99
N TYR A 10 1.28 15.58 1.84
CA TYR A 10 0.87 14.23 1.48
C TYR A 10 1.51 13.18 2.38
N LEU A 11 2.81 13.31 2.65
CA LEU A 11 3.52 12.42 3.55
C LEU A 11 2.97 12.54 4.99
N ASP A 12 2.79 13.76 5.47
CA ASP A 12 2.27 14.05 6.80
C ASP A 12 0.83 13.53 6.95
N LYS A 13 -0.04 13.74 5.94
CA LYS A 13 -1.40 13.20 5.91
C LYS A 13 -1.38 11.68 5.96
N ALA A 14 -0.55 11.03 5.15
CA ALA A 14 -0.42 9.59 5.12
C ALA A 14 0.03 9.02 6.48
N LEU A 15 1.02 9.65 7.12
CA LEU A 15 1.53 9.25 8.43
C LEU A 15 0.50 9.46 9.54
N ASN A 16 -0.23 10.58 9.51
CA ASN A 16 -1.29 10.84 10.47
C ASN A 16 -2.40 9.80 10.36
N SER A 17 -2.84 9.44 9.15
CA SER A 17 -3.81 8.38 8.95
C SER A 17 -3.34 7.04 9.53
N LEU A 18 -2.07 6.66 9.34
CA LEU A 18 -1.55 5.44 9.96
C LEU A 18 -1.45 5.53 11.49
N ARG A 19 -1.12 6.72 12.02
CA ARG A 19 -1.05 6.95 13.47
C ARG A 19 -2.42 6.84 14.12
N ASP A 20 -3.45 7.41 13.50
CA ASP A 20 -4.84 7.33 13.97
C ASP A 20 -5.35 5.88 13.98
N LEU A 21 -4.82 5.03 13.11
CA LEU A 21 -5.08 3.59 13.06
C LEU A 21 -4.23 2.75 14.02
N GLY A 22 -3.29 3.37 14.74
CA GLY A 22 -2.35 2.67 15.63
C GLY A 22 -1.36 1.77 14.89
N LEU A 23 -1.03 2.10 13.64
CA LEU A 23 -0.20 1.28 12.74
C LEU A 23 1.24 1.80 12.57
N VAL A 24 1.61 2.85 13.31
CA VAL A 24 2.97 3.38 13.30
C VAL A 24 3.78 2.72 14.42
N PRO A 25 4.89 2.01 14.12
CA PRO A 25 5.72 1.35 15.11
C PRO A 25 6.46 2.37 15.99
N GLU A 26 6.76 1.98 17.22
CA GLU A 26 7.51 2.83 18.17
C GLU A 26 8.96 3.09 17.73
N THR A 27 9.54 2.17 16.97
CA THR A 27 10.91 2.28 16.45
C THR A 27 10.93 2.22 14.93
N ALA A 28 11.31 3.32 14.30
CA ALA A 28 11.59 3.36 12.86
C ALA A 28 13.05 2.96 12.62
N GLN A 29 13.28 1.98 11.74
CA GLN A 29 14.63 1.69 11.25
C GLN A 29 15.00 2.72 10.18
N GLU A 30 16.15 3.36 10.35
CA GLU A 30 16.66 4.32 9.38
C GLU A 30 17.11 3.60 8.10
N ALA A 31 16.65 4.10 6.95
CA ALA A 31 16.93 3.44 5.67
C ALA A 31 18.42 3.57 5.30
N PRO A 32 19.13 2.48 4.92
CA PRO A 32 20.54 2.57 4.51
C PRO A 32 20.83 3.52 3.34
N ILE A 33 19.80 3.82 2.54
CA ILE A 33 19.87 4.76 1.42
C ILE A 33 20.14 6.22 1.87
N ILE A 34 19.83 6.56 3.13
CA ILE A 34 20.08 7.91 3.67
C ILE A 34 21.56 8.29 3.57
N ALA A 35 22.48 7.38 3.92
CA ALA A 35 23.91 7.62 3.81
C ALA A 35 24.41 7.85 2.37
N LEU A 36 23.68 7.38 1.35
CA LEU A 36 23.96 7.68 -0.05
C LEU A 36 23.40 9.05 -0.46
N ILE A 37 22.19 9.36 0.00
CA ILE A 37 21.49 10.63 -0.25
C ILE A 37 22.28 11.80 0.37
N GLU A 38 22.89 11.61 1.54
CA GLU A 38 23.75 12.63 2.15
C GLU A 38 24.96 13.03 1.29
N LYS A 39 25.48 12.13 0.45
CA LYS A 39 26.64 12.44 -0.42
C LYS A 39 26.31 13.44 -1.53
N ILE A 40 25.02 13.62 -1.82
CA ILE A 40 24.51 14.54 -2.83
C ILE A 40 23.85 15.78 -2.21
N SER A 41 23.86 15.95 -0.87
CA SER A 41 23.30 17.13 -0.18
C SER A 41 23.93 18.44 -0.66
N ALA A 42 25.21 18.42 -1.03
CA ALA A 42 25.92 19.57 -1.58
C ALA A 42 25.35 20.08 -2.92
N LEU A 43 24.53 19.28 -3.63
CA LEU A 43 23.86 19.72 -4.85
C LEU A 43 22.62 20.57 -4.55
N ASP A 44 21.80 20.14 -3.59
CA ASP A 44 20.62 20.84 -3.10
C ASP A 44 20.14 20.20 -1.80
N GLU A 45 20.45 20.81 -0.66
CA GLU A 45 20.17 20.23 0.66
C GLU A 45 18.67 20.09 0.92
N ASP A 46 17.88 21.10 0.58
CA ASP A 46 16.43 21.12 0.83
C ASP A 46 15.72 19.98 0.09
N ARG A 47 16.04 19.80 -1.20
CA ARG A 47 15.47 18.71 -2.01
C ARG A 47 15.89 17.34 -1.49
N VAL A 48 17.18 17.19 -1.16
CA VAL A 48 17.77 15.95 -0.66
C VAL A 48 17.13 15.53 0.66
N VAL A 49 16.93 16.47 1.59
CA VAL A 49 16.25 16.22 2.88
C VAL A 49 14.79 15.80 2.66
N ALA A 50 14.06 16.42 1.74
CA ALA A 50 12.69 16.04 1.43
C ALA A 50 12.60 14.62 0.84
N ILE A 51 13.51 14.24 -0.06
CA ILE A 51 13.59 12.87 -0.61
C ILE A 51 13.91 11.85 0.49
N ALA A 52 14.88 12.15 1.35
CA ALA A 52 15.27 11.31 2.48
C ALA A 52 14.08 11.01 3.40
N ARG A 53 13.29 12.03 3.75
CA ARG A 53 12.09 11.87 4.60
C ARG A 53 11.08 10.91 4.01
N THR A 54 10.76 11.01 2.71
CA THR A 54 9.82 10.09 2.06
C THR A 54 10.35 8.67 2.04
N LEU A 55 11.62 8.47 1.66
CA LEU A 55 12.22 7.15 1.55
C LEU A 55 12.35 6.44 2.90
N ASN A 56 12.56 7.20 3.99
CA ASN A 56 12.60 6.64 5.33
C ASN A 56 11.26 6.03 5.76
N GLN A 57 10.14 6.44 5.17
CA GLN A 57 8.81 5.90 5.47
C GLN A 57 8.40 4.74 4.55
N ALA A 58 9.17 4.44 3.51
CA ALA A 58 8.76 3.46 2.51
C ALA A 58 8.56 2.05 3.09
N SER A 59 9.45 1.61 3.99
CA SER A 59 9.33 0.30 4.64
C SER A 59 8.05 0.19 5.48
N LEU A 60 7.72 1.24 6.23
CA LEU A 60 6.51 1.30 7.05
C LEU A 60 5.24 1.09 6.20
N PHE A 61 5.08 1.88 5.13
CA PHE A 61 3.90 1.75 4.27
C PHE A 61 3.82 0.38 3.58
N ASN A 62 4.96 -0.16 3.16
CA ASN A 62 5.01 -1.50 2.55
C ASN A 62 4.61 -2.60 3.52
N GLU A 63 4.98 -2.48 4.80
CA GLU A 63 4.63 -3.41 5.86
C GLU A 63 3.15 -3.31 6.22
N VAL A 64 2.62 -2.10 6.45
CA VAL A 64 1.20 -1.90 6.74
C VAL A 64 0.31 -2.47 5.65
N VAL A 65 0.60 -2.18 4.38
CA VAL A 65 -0.17 -2.72 3.26
C VAL A 65 -0.08 -4.24 3.21
N ARG A 66 1.11 -4.80 3.45
CA ARG A 66 1.32 -6.25 3.43
C ARG A 66 0.56 -6.95 4.54
N GLU A 67 0.54 -6.40 5.75
CA GLU A 67 -0.06 -7.07 6.92
C GLU A 67 -1.56 -6.85 7.01
N GLN A 68 -2.03 -5.64 6.71
CA GLN A 68 -3.43 -5.26 6.95
C GLN A 68 -4.34 -5.60 5.78
N VAL A 69 -3.79 -5.76 4.56
CA VAL A 69 -4.58 -6.10 3.37
C VAL A 69 -4.42 -7.58 2.98
N LYS A 70 -3.37 -8.28 3.48
CA LYS A 70 -3.26 -9.73 3.28
C LYS A 70 -4.33 -10.45 4.09
N GLU A 71 -5.15 -11.15 3.32
CA GLU A 71 -5.96 -12.29 3.75
C GLU A 71 -7.12 -11.97 4.67
N MET A 72 -8.26 -11.79 4.02
CA MET A 72 -9.55 -12.00 4.65
C MET A 72 -10.29 -13.04 3.83
N LYS A 73 -10.58 -14.16 4.47
CA LYS A 73 -11.41 -15.22 3.91
C LYS A 73 -12.90 -14.87 4.01
N ILE A 74 -13.26 -13.65 3.64
CA ILE A 74 -14.63 -13.14 3.74
C ILE A 74 -15.59 -14.05 2.96
N GLY A 75 -15.14 -14.56 1.81
CA GLY A 75 -15.88 -15.54 1.01
C GLY A 75 -16.17 -16.84 1.76
N GLU A 76 -15.15 -17.45 2.39
CA GLU A 76 -15.33 -18.70 3.14
C GLU A 76 -16.27 -18.52 4.35
N ARG A 77 -16.15 -17.40 5.09
CA ARG A 77 -17.05 -17.10 6.22
C ARG A 77 -18.50 -16.94 5.77
N TYR A 78 -18.76 -16.25 4.67
CA TYR A 78 -20.12 -16.11 4.14
C TYR A 78 -20.65 -17.38 3.46
N GLU A 79 -19.79 -18.21 2.89
CA GLU A 79 -20.15 -19.51 2.34
C GLU A 79 -20.67 -20.46 3.43
N GLU A 80 -20.01 -20.51 4.59
CA GLU A 80 -20.46 -21.29 5.75
C GLU A 80 -21.86 -20.85 6.20
N ILE A 81 -22.10 -19.55 6.34
CA ILE A 81 -23.41 -19.02 6.73
C ILE A 81 -24.48 -19.37 5.67
N THR A 82 -24.12 -19.30 4.38
CA THR A 82 -25.04 -19.63 3.27
C THR A 82 -25.42 -21.11 3.27
N ASN A 83 -24.47 -22.01 3.57
CA ASN A 83 -24.72 -23.45 3.64
C ASN A 83 -25.62 -23.83 4.82
N GLU A 84 -25.37 -23.25 6.00
CA GLU A 84 -26.24 -23.41 7.17
C GLU A 84 -27.67 -22.92 6.88
N PHE A 85 -27.78 -21.79 6.16
CA PHE A 85 -29.06 -21.24 5.76
C PHE A 85 -29.83 -22.16 4.80
N ASN A 86 -29.16 -22.67 3.77
CA ASN A 86 -29.77 -23.58 2.80
C ASN A 86 -30.35 -24.80 3.51
N SER A 87 -29.65 -25.35 4.52
CA SER A 87 -30.19 -26.47 5.30
C SER A 87 -31.46 -26.10 6.07
N ILE A 88 -31.58 -24.89 6.61
CA ILE A 88 -32.83 -24.45 7.27
C ILE A 88 -33.96 -24.29 6.26
N ARG A 89 -33.67 -23.68 5.10
CA ARG A 89 -34.67 -23.48 4.05
C ARG A 89 -35.21 -24.82 3.54
N ASP A 90 -34.33 -25.80 3.36
CA ASP A 90 -34.70 -27.12 2.85
C ASP A 90 -35.60 -27.86 3.87
N ASP A 91 -35.25 -27.82 5.17
CA ASP A 91 -36.09 -28.39 6.24
C ASP A 91 -37.45 -27.65 6.35
N ALA A 92 -37.47 -26.32 6.19
CA ALA A 92 -38.70 -25.53 6.21
C ALA A 92 -39.61 -25.82 5.01
N LYS A 93 -39.03 -26.01 3.83
CA LYS A 93 -39.77 -26.39 2.62
C LYS A 93 -40.42 -27.77 2.79
N GLU A 94 -39.68 -28.73 3.34
CA GLU A 94 -40.21 -30.06 3.60
C GLU A 94 -41.43 -30.01 4.53
N MET A 95 -41.41 -29.18 5.59
CA MET A 95 -42.57 -28.98 6.46
C MET A 95 -43.76 -28.33 5.75
N VAL A 96 -43.53 -27.38 4.84
CA VAL A 96 -44.61 -26.76 4.04
C VAL A 96 -45.22 -27.76 3.06
N ASP A 97 -44.39 -28.57 2.41
CA ASP A 97 -44.85 -29.62 1.50
C ASP A 97 -45.72 -30.65 2.26
N GLN A 98 -45.31 -31.06 3.47
CA GLN A 98 -46.11 -31.93 4.38
C GLN A 98 -47.47 -31.32 4.77
N LEU A 99 -47.54 -30.00 5.00
CA LEU A 99 -48.79 -29.31 5.32
C LEU A 99 -49.72 -29.20 4.10
N THR A 100 -49.15 -29.08 2.90
CA THR A 100 -49.90 -28.94 1.64
C THR A 100 -50.57 -30.25 1.21
N ASP A 101 -49.96 -31.40 1.52
CA ASP A 101 -50.53 -32.74 1.24
C ASP A 101 -51.67 -33.14 2.20
N GLY A 102 -51.94 -32.35 3.24
CA GLY A 102 -53.16 -32.44 4.06
C GLY A 102 -53.25 -33.66 4.99
N LYS A 103 -52.21 -34.49 5.09
CA LYS A 103 -52.13 -35.61 6.03
C LYS A 103 -50.73 -35.73 6.59
N ILE A 104 -50.54 -35.35 7.86
CA ILE A 104 -49.33 -35.71 8.59
C ILE A 104 -49.38 -37.22 8.87
N ASP A 105 -48.58 -38.01 8.18
CA ASP A 105 -48.45 -39.44 8.43
C ASP A 105 -47.62 -39.71 9.70
N THR A 106 -47.83 -40.86 10.34
CA THR A 106 -47.17 -41.24 11.60
C THR A 106 -45.65 -41.33 11.44
N TRP A 107 -45.17 -41.59 10.22
CA TRP A 107 -43.76 -41.61 9.86
C TRP A 107 -43.12 -40.22 9.75
N GLU A 108 -43.84 -39.23 9.23
CA GLU A 108 -43.37 -37.83 9.12
C GLU A 108 -43.16 -37.19 10.50
N ARG A 109 -44.00 -37.57 11.48
CA ARG A 109 -43.81 -37.14 12.88
C ARG A 109 -42.50 -37.67 13.48
N ILE A 110 -42.11 -38.90 13.16
CA ILE A 110 -40.86 -39.53 13.63
C ILE A 110 -39.66 -38.85 12.96
N GLN A 111 -39.76 -38.55 11.66
CA GLN A 111 -38.73 -37.82 10.93
C GLN A 111 -38.50 -36.41 11.48
N ASN A 112 -39.58 -35.67 11.76
CA ASN A 112 -39.51 -34.33 12.35
C ASN A 112 -38.90 -34.33 13.76
N VAL A 113 -39.17 -35.36 14.57
CA VAL A 113 -38.51 -35.55 15.88
C VAL A 113 -37.02 -35.88 15.70
N TRP A 114 -36.67 -36.72 14.73
CA TRP A 114 -35.27 -37.09 14.48
C TRP A 114 -34.44 -35.93 13.92
N ILE A 115 -35.02 -35.06 13.08
CA ILE A 115 -34.40 -33.81 12.62
C ILE A 115 -34.14 -32.87 13.81
N LYS A 116 -35.13 -32.68 14.69
CA LYS A 116 -34.97 -31.86 15.90
C LYS A 116 -33.89 -32.39 16.86
N VAL A 117 -33.80 -33.71 17.03
CA VAL A 117 -32.82 -34.36 17.92
C VAL A 117 -31.39 -34.35 17.34
N SER A 118 -31.25 -34.53 16.02
CA SER A 118 -29.93 -34.59 15.37
C SER A 118 -29.36 -33.21 15.02
N ARG A 119 -30.20 -32.27 14.57
CA ARG A 119 -29.77 -30.97 14.02
C ARG A 119 -30.27 -29.75 14.81
N GLY A 120 -31.19 -29.92 15.76
CA GLY A 120 -31.84 -28.82 16.50
C GLY A 120 -33.12 -28.33 15.83
N ASP A 121 -33.93 -27.55 16.56
CA ASP A 121 -35.12 -26.92 15.97
C ASP A 121 -34.74 -25.73 15.05
N ILE A 122 -35.62 -25.43 14.09
CA ILE A 122 -35.39 -24.39 13.07
C ILE A 122 -35.18 -23.02 13.72
N ALA A 123 -35.91 -22.69 14.79
CA ALA A 123 -35.80 -21.42 15.47
C ALA A 123 -34.42 -21.22 16.13
N SER A 124 -33.91 -22.24 16.82
CA SER A 124 -32.61 -22.22 17.49
C SER A 124 -31.46 -22.16 16.49
N ARG A 125 -31.54 -22.93 15.41
CA ARG A 125 -30.56 -22.89 14.32
C ARG A 125 -30.56 -21.55 13.62
N PHE A 126 -31.74 -20.97 13.38
CA PHE A 126 -31.87 -19.64 12.78
C PHE A 126 -31.26 -18.55 13.67
N ASN A 127 -31.55 -18.56 14.97
CA ASN A 127 -30.94 -17.63 15.92
C ASN A 127 -29.42 -17.73 15.92
N LYS A 128 -28.87 -18.95 15.91
CA LYS A 128 -27.42 -19.18 15.81
C LYS A 128 -26.83 -18.63 14.51
N ILE A 129 -27.47 -18.86 13.37
CA ILE A 129 -27.03 -18.31 12.06
C ILE A 129 -27.08 -16.79 12.07
N LYS A 130 -28.15 -16.20 12.63
CA LYS A 130 -28.31 -14.75 12.74
C LYS A 130 -27.19 -14.14 13.57
N ASP A 131 -26.87 -14.72 14.72
CA ASP A 131 -25.79 -14.24 15.59
C ASP A 131 -24.43 -14.29 14.86
N ILE A 132 -24.12 -15.43 14.22
CA ILE A 132 -22.89 -15.59 13.42
C ILE A 132 -22.85 -14.58 12.27
N TYR A 133 -23.95 -14.42 11.53
CA TYR A 133 -24.04 -13.45 10.44
C TYR A 133 -23.79 -12.02 10.92
N LEU A 134 -24.43 -11.60 12.02
CA LEU A 134 -24.28 -10.25 12.57
C LEU A 134 -22.86 -9.99 13.07
N GLU A 135 -22.18 -10.99 13.62
CA GLU A 135 -20.76 -10.94 13.95
C GLU A 135 -19.90 -10.80 12.68
N VAL A 136 -20.06 -11.71 11.71
CA VAL A 136 -19.30 -11.69 10.45
C VAL A 136 -19.51 -10.38 9.67
N ALA A 137 -20.73 -9.86 9.64
CA ALA A 137 -21.05 -8.59 8.99
C ALA A 137 -20.37 -7.40 9.68
N ARG A 138 -20.38 -7.36 11.01
CA ARG A 138 -19.71 -6.30 11.78
C ARG A 138 -18.20 -6.34 11.57
N ASP A 139 -17.58 -7.49 11.79
CA ASP A 139 -16.15 -7.69 11.56
C ASP A 139 -15.74 -7.30 10.14
N SER A 140 -16.56 -7.70 9.16
CA SER A 140 -16.26 -7.42 7.76
C SER A 140 -16.36 -5.94 7.42
N ASN A 141 -17.36 -5.25 7.95
CA ASN A 141 -17.51 -3.81 7.76
C ASN A 141 -16.34 -3.05 8.39
N ASP A 142 -15.99 -3.36 9.64
CA ASP A 142 -14.89 -2.72 10.36
C ASP A 142 -13.56 -2.92 9.62
N GLN A 143 -13.32 -4.14 9.11
CA GLN A 143 -12.13 -4.44 8.33
C GLN A 143 -12.11 -3.70 6.98
N ILE A 144 -13.23 -3.67 6.25
CA ILE A 144 -13.34 -2.96 4.96
C ILE A 144 -13.06 -1.46 5.14
N GLN A 145 -13.62 -0.85 6.19
CA GLN A 145 -13.40 0.56 6.52
C GLN A 145 -11.93 0.82 6.86
N ARG A 146 -11.31 -0.06 7.65
CA ARG A 146 -9.88 0.02 7.97
C ARG A 146 -9.01 -0.10 6.72
N GLU A 147 -9.29 -1.07 5.84
CA GLU A 147 -8.59 -1.24 4.57
C GLU A 147 -8.72 0.01 3.69
N HIS A 148 -9.89 0.65 3.64
CA HIS A 148 -10.09 1.92 2.92
C HIS A 148 -9.17 3.03 3.41
N LEU A 149 -9.10 3.23 4.73
CA LEU A 149 -8.23 4.25 5.34
C LEU A 149 -6.75 3.96 5.04
N ILE A 150 -6.34 2.69 5.09
CA ILE A 150 -4.97 2.27 4.77
C ILE A 150 -4.65 2.52 3.29
N LEU A 151 -5.58 2.19 2.39
CA LEU A 151 -5.40 2.43 0.96
C LEU A 151 -5.37 3.91 0.62
N GLU A 152 -6.14 4.75 1.31
CA GLU A 152 -6.04 6.20 1.17
C GLU A 152 -4.69 6.72 1.67
N ALA A 153 -4.23 6.28 2.83
CA ALA A 153 -2.90 6.62 3.35
C ALA A 153 -1.79 6.18 2.38
N TYR A 154 -1.88 4.97 1.82
CA TYR A 154 -0.93 4.49 0.83
C TYR A 154 -0.99 5.31 -0.48
N ARG A 155 -2.18 5.77 -0.89
CA ARG A 155 -2.34 6.68 -2.05
C ARG A 155 -1.64 8.02 -1.79
N ASP A 156 -1.80 8.59 -0.60
CA ASP A 156 -1.13 9.84 -0.22
C ASP A 156 0.40 9.66 -0.16
N PHE A 157 0.88 8.55 0.43
CA PHE A 157 2.30 8.19 0.41
C PHE A 157 2.86 8.05 -1.02
N ARG A 158 2.10 7.43 -1.94
CA ARG A 158 2.49 7.38 -3.36
C ARG A 158 2.56 8.77 -4.00
N GLY A 159 1.70 9.70 -3.59
CA GLY A 159 1.81 11.11 -3.97
C GLY A 159 3.12 11.74 -3.51
N ALA A 160 3.53 11.47 -2.27
CA ALA A 160 4.84 11.89 -1.76
C ALA A 160 6.01 11.25 -2.52
N LEU A 161 5.92 9.96 -2.88
CA LEU A 161 6.92 9.30 -3.73
C LEU A 161 7.05 9.95 -5.10
N LYS A 162 5.93 10.29 -5.75
CA LYS A 162 5.96 11.00 -7.04
C LYS A 162 6.63 12.37 -6.91
N HIS A 163 6.38 13.06 -5.80
CA HIS A 163 7.05 14.32 -5.56
C HIS A 163 8.56 14.12 -5.35
N SER A 164 8.97 13.12 -4.57
CA SER A 164 10.39 12.79 -4.40
C SER A 164 11.07 12.41 -5.74
N GLU A 165 10.34 11.77 -6.67
CA GLU A 165 10.82 11.53 -8.04
C GLU A 165 11.11 12.86 -8.76
N VAL A 166 10.20 13.84 -8.70
CA VAL A 166 10.42 15.18 -9.27
C VAL A 166 11.66 15.82 -8.68
N LEU A 167 11.80 15.81 -7.35
CA LEU A 167 12.96 16.39 -6.67
C LEU A 167 14.26 15.68 -7.07
N ALA A 168 14.25 14.36 -7.19
CA ALA A 168 15.41 13.58 -7.59
C ALA A 168 15.83 13.89 -9.03
N LEU A 169 14.87 14.09 -9.94
CA LEU A 169 15.15 14.53 -11.32
C LEU A 169 15.75 15.94 -11.36
N GLU A 170 15.29 16.85 -10.49
CA GLU A 170 15.88 18.19 -10.37
C GLU A 170 17.31 18.15 -9.82
N VAL A 171 17.57 17.34 -8.79
CA VAL A 171 18.92 17.12 -8.25
C VAL A 171 19.84 16.46 -9.27
N PHE A 172 19.33 15.48 -10.03
CA PHE A 172 20.07 14.85 -11.12
C PHE A 172 20.49 15.86 -12.20
N LYS A 173 19.59 16.78 -12.56
CA LYS A 173 19.90 17.86 -13.51
C LYS A 173 20.99 18.81 -12.97
N LEU A 174 21.01 19.09 -11.67
CA LEU A 174 22.08 19.86 -11.05
C LEU A 174 23.42 19.11 -11.10
N ALA A 175 23.40 17.81 -10.82
CA ALA A 175 24.58 16.95 -10.91
C ALA A 175 25.15 16.90 -12.33
N GLN A 176 24.27 16.84 -13.35
CA GLN A 176 24.65 16.96 -14.77
C GLN A 176 25.41 18.26 -15.05
N GLY A 177 24.86 19.39 -14.60
CA GLY A 177 25.49 20.69 -14.80
C GLY A 177 26.87 20.77 -14.14
N LYS A 178 27.00 20.28 -12.91
CA LYS A 178 28.27 20.26 -12.16
C LYS A 178 29.32 19.35 -12.81
N LEU A 179 28.89 18.20 -13.31
CA LEU A 179 29.77 17.29 -14.03
C LEU A 179 30.31 17.92 -15.33
N GLU A 180 29.45 18.56 -16.12
CA GLU A 180 29.87 19.24 -17.35
C GLU A 180 30.81 20.43 -17.06
N GLU A 181 30.53 21.21 -16.01
CA GLU A 181 31.42 22.28 -15.52
C GLU A 181 32.80 21.72 -15.16
N ALA A 182 32.86 20.64 -14.38
CA ALA A 182 34.12 20.00 -13.98
C ALA A 182 34.91 19.45 -15.17
N LYS A 183 34.23 18.84 -16.16
CA LYS A 183 34.86 18.41 -17.42
C LYS A 183 35.51 19.57 -18.16
N HIS A 184 34.79 20.69 -18.27
CA HIS A 184 35.28 21.87 -18.98
C HIS A 184 36.47 22.53 -18.27
N LEU A 185 36.47 22.54 -16.93
CA LEU A 185 37.59 23.02 -16.11
C LEU A 185 38.83 22.12 -16.27
N LEU A 186 38.66 20.80 -16.23
CA LEU A 186 39.75 19.85 -16.47
C LEU A 186 40.32 20.03 -17.88
N GLN A 187 39.47 20.14 -18.90
CA GLN A 187 39.91 20.34 -20.28
C GLN A 187 40.70 21.65 -20.43
N SER A 188 40.26 22.73 -19.77
CA SER A 188 41.01 23.99 -19.74
C SER A 188 42.36 23.84 -19.05
N ALA A 189 42.43 23.14 -17.92
CA ALA A 189 43.68 22.91 -17.19
C ALA A 189 44.66 22.06 -18.00
N MET A 190 44.18 21.00 -18.68
CA MET A 190 44.97 20.21 -19.63
C MET A 190 45.53 21.09 -20.75
N GLY A 191 44.69 21.93 -21.38
CA GLY A 191 45.14 22.83 -22.44
C GLY A 191 46.17 23.87 -21.98
N THR A 192 46.11 24.33 -20.72
CA THR A 192 47.13 25.21 -20.14
C THR A 192 48.46 24.48 -19.97
N VAL A 193 48.45 23.23 -19.48
CA VAL A 193 49.67 22.40 -19.36
C VAL A 193 50.28 22.14 -20.74
N GLU A 194 49.47 21.81 -21.75
CA GLU A 194 49.93 21.58 -23.12
C GLU A 194 50.61 22.82 -23.73
N LYS A 195 50.04 24.01 -23.52
CA LYS A 195 50.62 25.28 -24.00
C LYS A 195 51.91 25.66 -23.29
N ALA A 196 52.12 25.17 -22.07
CA ALA A 196 53.31 25.40 -21.26
C ALA A 196 54.40 24.32 -21.47
N ALA A 197 54.42 23.64 -22.63
CA ALA A 197 55.35 22.54 -22.90
C ALA A 197 56.83 22.93 -22.72
N ASP A 198 57.18 24.14 -23.15
CA ASP A 198 58.54 24.70 -23.10
C ASP A 198 58.78 25.64 -21.90
N ALA A 199 57.84 25.69 -20.95
CA ALA A 199 57.97 26.50 -19.75
C ALA A 199 59.07 25.96 -18.81
N GLU A 200 59.50 26.79 -17.87
CA GLU A 200 60.47 26.40 -16.83
C GLU A 200 59.92 25.22 -16.01
N PRO A 201 60.74 24.22 -15.63
CA PRO A 201 60.26 23.00 -15.01
C PRO A 201 59.38 23.22 -13.77
N ALA A 202 59.69 24.20 -12.91
CA ALA A 202 58.88 24.46 -11.73
C ALA A 202 57.52 25.08 -12.08
N GLU A 203 57.44 25.93 -13.10
CA GLU A 203 56.17 26.49 -13.59
C GLU A 203 55.27 25.39 -14.18
N ARG A 204 55.84 24.52 -15.01
CA ARG A 204 55.10 23.38 -15.59
C ARG A 204 54.59 22.43 -14.51
N ALA A 205 55.40 22.11 -13.51
CA ALA A 205 54.99 21.25 -12.40
C ALA A 205 53.80 21.83 -11.60
N ARG A 206 53.74 23.16 -11.42
CA ARG A 206 52.58 23.82 -10.77
C ARG A 206 51.31 23.69 -11.60
N LEU A 207 51.40 23.80 -12.92
CA LEU A 207 50.26 23.63 -13.83
C LEU A 207 49.77 22.17 -13.86
N GLU A 208 50.70 21.21 -13.86
CA GLU A 208 50.37 19.78 -13.76
C GLU A 208 49.64 19.46 -12.44
N MET A 209 50.10 20.02 -11.32
CA MET A 209 49.41 19.90 -10.03
C MET A 209 47.98 20.50 -10.08
N ALA A 210 47.80 21.66 -10.72
CA ALA A 210 46.49 22.27 -10.87
C ALA A 210 45.53 21.41 -11.73
N ARG A 211 46.04 20.80 -12.81
CA ARG A 211 45.28 19.82 -13.61
C ARG A 211 44.89 18.60 -12.77
N ASP A 212 45.80 18.07 -11.97
CA ASP A 212 45.53 16.88 -11.15
C ASP A 212 44.48 17.15 -10.07
N GLU A 213 44.45 18.37 -9.52
CA GLU A 213 43.37 18.81 -8.62
C GLU A 213 42.02 18.87 -9.36
N GLN A 214 41.98 19.38 -10.60
CA GLN A 214 40.74 19.36 -11.40
C GLN A 214 40.29 17.92 -11.74
N LEU A 215 41.23 17.00 -11.98
CA LEU A 215 40.91 15.59 -12.18
C LEU A 215 40.26 14.97 -10.94
N ARG A 216 40.76 15.31 -9.74
CA ARG A 216 40.19 14.86 -8.47
C ARG A 216 38.78 15.40 -8.26
N LEU A 217 38.54 16.67 -8.60
CA LEU A 217 37.21 17.28 -8.52
C LEU A 217 36.24 16.63 -9.51
N LEU A 218 36.67 16.38 -10.76
CA LEU A 218 35.86 15.67 -11.75
C LEU A 218 35.42 14.29 -11.22
N GLN A 219 36.34 13.51 -10.66
CA GLN A 219 36.02 12.20 -10.08
C GLN A 219 35.02 12.27 -8.92
N GLN A 220 35.01 13.36 -8.14
CA GLN A 220 34.02 13.57 -7.08
C GLN A 220 32.64 13.89 -7.67
N GLU A 221 32.58 14.74 -8.69
CA GLU A 221 31.34 15.08 -9.39
C GLU A 221 30.76 13.89 -10.15
N GLU A 222 31.59 13.02 -10.74
CA GLU A 222 31.15 11.76 -11.36
C GLU A 222 30.46 10.83 -10.35
N LYS A 223 30.99 10.72 -9.13
CA LYS A 223 30.37 9.93 -8.06
C LYS A 223 29.01 10.50 -7.65
N ARG A 224 28.92 11.82 -7.47
CA ARG A 224 27.66 12.50 -7.13
C ARG A 224 26.63 12.36 -8.23
N TYR A 225 27.05 12.53 -9.48
CA TYR A 225 26.23 12.30 -10.67
C TYR A 225 25.63 10.90 -10.68
N GLN A 226 26.44 9.87 -10.45
CA GLN A 226 25.95 8.50 -10.47
C GLN A 226 24.93 8.24 -9.36
N ILE A 227 25.17 8.74 -8.14
CA ILE A 227 24.21 8.61 -7.03
C ILE A 227 22.89 9.32 -7.36
N ALA A 228 22.95 10.56 -7.85
CA ALA A 228 21.75 11.33 -8.19
C ALA A 228 20.96 10.67 -9.34
N LYS A 229 21.67 10.13 -10.34
CA LYS A 229 21.08 9.37 -11.44
C LYS A 229 20.35 8.12 -10.95
N ASP A 230 21.05 7.28 -10.18
CA ASP A 230 20.48 6.03 -9.69
C ASP A 230 19.30 6.29 -8.75
N LEU A 231 19.35 7.36 -7.94
CA LEU A 231 18.23 7.77 -7.11
C LEU A 231 17.00 8.14 -7.94
N ALA A 232 17.17 8.96 -8.99
CA ALA A 232 16.07 9.36 -9.88
C ALA A 232 15.48 8.18 -10.65
N ASP A 233 16.33 7.31 -11.21
CA ASP A 233 15.93 6.11 -11.94
C ASP A 233 15.14 5.16 -11.01
N ASN A 234 15.66 4.89 -9.80
CA ASN A 234 15.02 3.99 -8.86
C ASN A 234 13.71 4.54 -8.29
N LEU A 235 13.60 5.84 -8.03
CA LEU A 235 12.34 6.47 -7.60
C LEU A 235 11.27 6.38 -8.70
N THR A 236 11.66 6.59 -9.95
CA THR A 236 10.77 6.44 -11.11
C THR A 236 10.21 5.02 -11.20
N VAL A 237 11.09 4.01 -11.08
CA VAL A 237 10.68 2.59 -11.08
C VAL A 237 9.79 2.27 -9.88
N SER A 238 10.15 2.75 -8.69
CA SER A 238 9.41 2.51 -7.45
C SER A 238 8.00 3.09 -7.52
N TYR A 239 7.86 4.33 -8.00
CA TYR A 239 6.56 4.96 -8.20
C TYR A 239 5.70 4.15 -9.18
N ASN A 240 6.25 3.79 -10.35
CA ASN A 240 5.52 3.03 -11.37
C ASN A 240 5.07 1.65 -10.85
N THR A 241 5.94 0.96 -10.11
CA THR A 241 5.61 -0.34 -9.51
C THR A 241 4.52 -0.20 -8.45
N SER A 242 4.55 0.88 -7.65
CA SER A 242 3.54 1.15 -6.64
C SER A 242 2.13 1.36 -7.22
N GLU A 243 2.02 1.85 -8.47
CA GLU A 243 0.72 2.03 -9.14
C GLU A 243 0.03 0.69 -9.38
N VAL A 244 0.79 -0.29 -9.89
CA VAL A 244 0.27 -1.63 -10.20
C VAL A 244 -0.16 -2.34 -8.92
N VAL A 245 0.64 -2.21 -7.86
CA VAL A 245 0.31 -2.74 -6.54
C VAL A 245 -0.96 -2.10 -6.00
N MET A 246 -1.06 -0.76 -6.04
CA MET A 246 -2.25 -0.04 -5.58
C MET A 246 -3.51 -0.47 -6.34
N ALA A 247 -3.44 -0.57 -7.67
CA ALA A 247 -4.56 -0.99 -8.49
C ALA A 247 -5.06 -2.39 -8.09
N ARG A 248 -4.14 -3.32 -7.83
CA ARG A 248 -4.49 -4.67 -7.36
C ARG A 248 -5.15 -4.64 -5.98
N LEU A 249 -4.62 -3.85 -5.05
CA LEU A 249 -5.18 -3.75 -3.70
C LEU A 249 -6.59 -3.13 -3.71
N MET A 250 -6.81 -2.09 -4.51
CA MET A 250 -8.14 -1.52 -4.73
C MET A 250 -9.10 -2.55 -5.33
N GLN A 251 -8.65 -3.30 -6.33
CA GLN A 251 -9.48 -4.36 -6.94
C GLN A 251 -9.89 -5.41 -5.91
N THR A 252 -8.96 -5.87 -5.07
CA THR A 252 -9.25 -6.83 -4.00
C THR A 252 -10.24 -6.27 -2.99
N THR A 253 -10.05 -5.02 -2.55
CA THR A 253 -10.93 -4.37 -1.57
C THR A 253 -12.35 -4.20 -2.12
N ASN A 254 -12.49 -3.72 -3.35
CA ASN A 254 -13.79 -3.59 -4.02
C ASN A 254 -14.52 -4.94 -4.17
N ALA A 255 -13.76 -6.03 -4.38
CA ALA A 255 -14.34 -7.37 -4.42
C ALA A 255 -14.88 -7.80 -3.04
N LYS A 256 -14.15 -7.54 -1.96
CA LYS A 256 -14.60 -7.79 -0.58
C LYS A 256 -15.86 -7.00 -0.26
N GLU A 257 -15.91 -5.71 -0.61
CA GLU A 257 -17.09 -4.87 -0.43
C GLU A 257 -18.31 -5.41 -1.16
N ARG A 258 -18.13 -5.90 -2.38
CA ARG A 258 -19.23 -6.49 -3.15
C ARG A 258 -19.77 -7.74 -2.48
N VAL A 259 -18.89 -8.62 -1.99
CA VAL A 259 -19.29 -9.84 -1.26
C VAL A 259 -20.05 -9.46 0.02
N TYR A 260 -19.53 -8.49 0.79
CA TYR A 260 -20.19 -7.95 1.97
C TYR A 260 -21.59 -7.40 1.65
N ALA A 261 -21.70 -6.51 0.66
CA ALA A 261 -22.97 -5.89 0.28
C ALA A 261 -24.00 -6.94 -0.20
N GLN A 262 -23.56 -7.93 -0.98
CA GLN A 262 -24.41 -9.03 -1.43
C GLN A 262 -24.91 -9.86 -0.25
N ALA A 263 -24.02 -10.20 0.70
CA ALA A 263 -24.39 -10.95 1.89
C ALA A 263 -25.40 -10.17 2.75
N VAL A 264 -25.13 -8.89 3.02
CA VAL A 264 -26.04 -8.04 3.81
C VAL A 264 -27.42 -7.92 3.17
N SER A 265 -27.47 -7.74 1.84
CA SER A 265 -28.74 -7.71 1.12
C SER A 265 -29.48 -9.05 1.18
N PHE A 266 -28.76 -10.17 1.07
CA PHE A 266 -29.36 -11.50 1.16
C PHE A 266 -29.98 -11.74 2.54
N PHE A 267 -29.24 -11.50 3.63
CA PHE A 267 -29.76 -11.70 4.98
C PHE A 267 -30.89 -10.73 5.33
N GLY A 268 -30.76 -9.45 5.00
CA GLY A 268 -31.78 -8.44 5.30
C GLY A 268 -33.11 -8.70 4.58
N THR A 269 -33.09 -9.30 3.38
CA THR A 269 -34.31 -9.62 2.62
C THR A 269 -34.96 -10.94 3.03
N ASN A 270 -34.18 -11.89 3.58
CA ASN A 270 -34.70 -13.20 3.98
C ASN A 270 -35.05 -13.30 5.48
N GLU A 271 -34.62 -12.36 6.32
CA GLU A 271 -34.89 -12.37 7.77
C GLU A 271 -36.39 -12.44 8.11
N THR A 272 -37.24 -11.74 7.36
CA THR A 272 -38.70 -11.71 7.58
C THR A 272 -39.36 -13.06 7.31
N VAL A 273 -38.97 -13.73 6.23
CA VAL A 273 -39.46 -15.07 5.87
C VAL A 273 -39.10 -16.08 6.96
N LEU A 274 -37.91 -15.96 7.54
CA LEU A 274 -37.40 -16.92 8.52
C LEU A 274 -37.94 -16.66 9.92
N THR A 275 -38.18 -15.40 10.25
CA THR A 275 -38.90 -15.02 11.48
C THR A 275 -40.33 -15.58 11.44
N ALA A 276 -40.99 -15.55 10.29
CA ALA A 276 -42.31 -16.16 10.13
C ALA A 276 -42.28 -17.69 10.31
N LEU A 277 -41.28 -18.38 9.78
CA LEU A 277 -41.12 -19.84 9.90
C LEU A 277 -40.73 -20.33 11.30
N SER A 278 -40.11 -19.48 12.12
CA SER A 278 -39.76 -19.81 13.51
C SER A 278 -40.90 -19.52 14.50
N ALA A 279 -41.88 -18.72 14.10
CA ALA A 279 -43.08 -18.41 14.89
C ALA A 279 -44.25 -19.39 14.66
N SER A 280 -44.14 -20.28 13.67
CA SER A 280 -45.11 -21.35 13.35
C SER A 280 -44.71 -22.70 13.96
#